data_AF-A0A8H6IX43-F1
#
_entry.id   AF-A0A8H6IX43-F1
#
_cell.length_a   1.000
_cell.length_b   1.000
_cell.length_c   1.000
_cell.angle_alpha   90.00
_cell.angle_beta   90.00
_cell.angle_gamma   90.00
#
_symmetry.space_group_name_H-M   'P 1'
#
loop_
_entity.id
_entity.type
_entity.pdbx_description
1 polymer ?
#
loop_
_entity_poly.entity_id
_entity_poly.type
_entity_poly.pdbx_seq_one_letter_code
_entity_poly.pdbx_strand_id
1 'polypeptide(L)'
;MPSPKPWADGPFALLSSSMAGVKVCEPTILSMADKADDFDVQKDVKTRGSDRMAEDMIVIHNLIIRIINTVYLQCVNVGHSPDDVQDFVSYALEWGKMVEEHHHTEETEVFPEIERMAGVPGLMAANVQQHEAFSSGLSEYMEFLNKVQRHEEAYTGERLKSIIDSFMPVLRQHLSDEIETLLKLRDYDCDWEDWFDKLVKRLLSKSSDPRLKTTTIPLLLTNRDKTFEDGVFAWWPALPWFVQILFRWVFIPTHKRWWRFSSCDDQGMPKDLPFA
;
A
#
# COMPACT_ATOMS: atom_id res chain seq x y z
N MET A 1 32.21 7.99 -2.90
CA MET A 1 31.37 6.90 -2.34
C MET A 1 30.43 6.46 -3.45
N PRO A 2 30.13 5.15 -3.61
CA PRO A 2 29.06 4.74 -4.52
C PRO A 2 27.75 5.44 -4.10
N SER A 3 26.95 5.88 -5.07
CA SER A 3 25.60 6.37 -4.79
C SER A 3 24.85 5.28 -4.02
N PRO A 4 24.07 5.62 -2.97
CA PRO A 4 23.18 4.65 -2.36
C PRO A 4 22.30 4.02 -3.44
N LYS A 5 22.12 2.70 -3.39
CA LYS A 5 21.24 1.99 -4.32
C LYS A 5 19.84 2.60 -4.24
N PRO A 6 19.11 2.72 -5.38
CA PRO A 6 17.73 3.14 -5.36
C PRO A 6 16.89 2.25 -4.43
N TRP A 7 15.99 2.87 -3.67
CA TRP A 7 15.12 2.20 -2.70
C TRP A 7 13.65 2.51 -3.01
N ALA A 8 12.75 1.63 -2.58
CA ALA A 8 11.33 1.62 -2.91
C ALA A 8 10.52 2.81 -2.33
N ASP A 9 11.15 3.76 -1.65
CA ASP A 9 10.53 5.03 -1.26
C ASP A 9 10.60 6.10 -2.37
N GLY A 10 11.19 5.76 -3.53
CA GLY A 10 11.16 6.53 -4.76
C GLY A 10 11.13 5.64 -6.01
N PRO A 11 10.87 6.20 -7.20
CA PRO A 11 10.84 7.64 -7.51
C PRO A 11 9.55 8.36 -7.12
N PHE A 12 8.43 7.64 -6.91
CA PHE A 12 7.19 8.24 -6.46
C PHE A 12 7.25 8.39 -4.94
N ALA A 13 7.23 9.63 -4.46
CA ALA A 13 7.40 9.92 -3.04
C ALA A 13 6.24 9.35 -2.23
N LEU A 14 6.54 8.81 -1.05
CA LEU A 14 5.54 8.37 -0.09
C LEU A 14 4.77 9.57 0.52
N LEU A 15 3.66 9.28 1.18
CA LEU A 15 2.90 10.20 2.01
C LEU A 15 3.48 10.20 3.43
N SER A 16 3.76 11.39 3.98
CA SER A 16 4.27 11.49 5.35
C SER A 16 3.15 11.29 6.37
N SER A 17 3.42 10.60 7.48
CA SER A 17 2.46 10.47 8.59
C SER A 17 2.07 11.81 9.20
N SER A 18 2.91 12.84 9.05
CA SER A 18 2.62 14.21 9.48
C SER A 18 1.39 14.81 8.79
N MET A 19 0.97 14.30 7.63
CA MET A 19 -0.26 14.71 6.96
C MET A 19 -1.51 14.46 7.82
N ALA A 20 -1.54 13.36 8.58
CA ALA A 20 -2.60 13.05 9.53
C ALA A 20 -2.36 13.65 10.93
N GLY A 21 -1.36 14.52 11.08
CA GLY A 21 -1.03 15.14 12.37
C GLY A 21 -0.21 14.25 13.31
N VAL A 22 0.31 13.11 12.83
CA VAL A 22 1.18 12.24 13.61
C VAL A 22 2.54 12.91 13.78
N LYS A 23 2.96 13.11 15.03
CA LYS A 23 4.28 13.66 15.34
C LYS A 23 5.28 12.52 15.42
N VAL A 24 6.31 12.55 14.56
CA VAL A 24 7.50 11.71 14.73
C VAL A 24 8.25 12.21 15.97
N CYS A 25 8.46 11.35 16.96
CA CYS A 25 9.21 11.71 18.16
C CYS A 25 10.67 12.02 17.80
N GLU A 26 11.19 13.17 18.23
CA GLU A 26 12.63 13.46 18.11
C GLU A 26 13.45 12.39 18.84
N PRO A 27 14.61 11.97 18.29
CA PRO A 27 15.42 10.91 18.88
C PRO A 27 16.00 11.40 20.21
N THR A 28 15.37 11.01 21.31
CA THR A 28 15.95 11.19 22.64
C THR A 28 17.05 10.15 22.78
N ILE A 29 18.31 10.59 22.88
CA ILE A 29 19.45 9.72 23.16
C ILE A 29 19.21 9.04 24.52
N LEU A 30 18.68 7.82 24.50
CA LEU A 30 18.53 6.97 25.67
C LEU A 30 19.91 6.40 26.04
N SER A 31 20.45 6.87 27.18
CA SER A 31 21.67 6.32 27.75
C SER A 31 21.47 4.84 28.10
N MET A 32 22.45 4.01 27.74
CA MET A 32 22.47 2.55 27.96
C MET A 32 22.63 2.16 29.44
N ALA A 33 21.68 2.52 30.28
CA ALA A 33 21.60 2.03 31.64
C ALA A 33 20.17 2.20 32.16
N ASP A 34 19.28 1.25 31.84
CA ASP A 34 18.44 0.61 32.85
C ASP A 34 17.47 -0.40 32.21
N LYS A 35 17.65 -1.67 32.63
CA LYS A 35 16.66 -2.74 32.82
C LYS A 35 15.85 -3.23 31.61
N ALA A 36 16.24 -4.42 31.17
CA ALA A 36 15.34 -5.41 30.58
C ALA A 36 14.16 -5.70 31.51
N ASP A 37 13.01 -6.01 30.91
CA ASP A 37 11.69 -6.28 31.51
C ASP A 37 10.70 -5.11 31.52
N ASP A 38 10.41 -4.53 30.35
CA ASP A 38 9.05 -4.28 29.86
C ASP A 38 9.13 -3.84 28.39
N PHE A 39 8.62 -4.63 27.45
CA PHE A 39 8.46 -4.17 26.06
C PHE A 39 7.10 -3.46 25.96
N ASP A 40 6.94 -2.37 26.71
CA ASP A 40 5.81 -1.45 26.58
C ASP A 40 6.13 -0.52 25.40
N VAL A 41 5.69 -0.94 24.22
CA VAL A 41 5.67 -0.08 23.03
C VAL A 41 4.76 1.10 23.36
N GLN A 42 5.36 2.29 23.44
CA GLN A 42 4.73 3.61 23.59
C GLN A 42 3.25 3.62 23.15
N LYS A 43 2.35 3.69 24.14
CA LYS A 43 0.95 4.10 23.97
C LYS A 43 0.87 5.61 23.71
N ASP A 44 1.37 6.05 22.56
CA ASP A 44 1.03 7.38 22.06
C ASP A 44 -0.28 7.31 21.27
N VAL A 45 -1.13 8.33 21.48
CA VAL A 45 -2.58 8.36 21.23
C VAL A 45 -2.95 7.79 19.85
N LYS A 46 -3.60 6.61 19.81
CA LYS A 46 -4.29 6.14 18.60
C LYS A 46 -5.32 7.19 18.22
N THR A 47 -5.22 7.76 17.03
CA THR A 47 -6.23 8.68 16.49
C THR A 47 -7.62 8.01 16.46
N ARG A 48 -8.66 8.83 16.29
CA ARG A 48 -10.06 8.40 16.31
C ARG A 48 -10.85 9.06 15.19
N GLY A 49 -11.99 8.48 14.86
CA GLY A 49 -12.91 8.98 13.84
C GLY A 49 -12.22 9.12 12.49
N SER A 50 -12.45 10.26 11.84
CA SER A 50 -11.87 10.59 10.54
C SER A 50 -10.34 10.63 10.52
N ASP A 51 -9.70 11.00 11.64
CA ASP A 51 -8.23 11.06 11.71
C ASP A 51 -7.63 9.65 11.66
N ARG A 52 -8.28 8.67 12.32
CA ARG A 52 -7.91 7.25 12.23
C ARG A 52 -8.10 6.71 10.82
N MET A 53 -9.17 7.11 10.14
CA MET A 53 -9.39 6.74 8.75
C MET A 53 -8.26 7.26 7.86
N ALA A 54 -7.87 8.52 8.03
CA ALA A 54 -6.77 9.13 7.28
C ALA A 54 -5.43 8.45 7.55
N GLU A 55 -5.11 8.07 8.80
CA GLU A 55 -3.91 7.30 9.12
C GLU A 55 -3.89 5.92 8.46
N ASP A 56 -4.97 5.15 8.61
CA ASP A 56 -5.08 3.83 7.98
C ASP A 56 -4.95 3.96 6.45
N MET A 57 -5.51 5.03 5.87
CA MET A 57 -5.42 5.31 4.44
C MET A 57 -4.01 5.67 3.98
N ILE A 58 -3.25 6.47 4.76
CA ILE A 58 -1.83 6.74 4.49
C ILE A 58 -1.04 5.42 4.40
N VAL A 59 -1.31 4.46 5.28
CA VAL A 59 -0.62 3.16 5.25
C VAL A 59 -0.93 2.39 3.96
N ILE A 60 -2.20 2.31 3.56
CA ILE A 60 -2.61 1.65 2.31
C ILE A 60 -2.02 2.35 1.09
N HIS A 61 -2.09 3.68 1.03
CA HIS A 61 -1.54 4.48 -0.06
C HIS A 61 -0.02 4.34 -0.16
N ASN A 62 0.68 4.30 0.97
CA ASN A 62 2.12 4.05 0.98
C ASN A 62 2.48 2.63 0.54
N LEU A 63 1.62 1.62 0.76
CA LEU A 63 1.81 0.30 0.18
C LEU A 63 1.62 0.33 -1.34
N ILE A 64 0.58 1.02 -1.84
CA ILE A 64 0.37 1.23 -3.28
C ILE A 64 1.60 1.85 -3.93
N ILE A 65 2.10 2.95 -3.35
CA ILE A 65 3.27 3.67 -3.88
C ILE A 65 4.55 2.83 -3.76
N ARG A 66 4.80 2.21 -2.61
CA ARG A 66 6.03 1.44 -2.41
C ARG A 66 6.11 0.23 -3.34
N ILE A 67 5.00 -0.49 -3.53
CA ILE A 67 4.95 -1.63 -4.46
C ILE A 67 5.18 -1.16 -5.90
N ILE A 68 4.57 -0.06 -6.36
CA ILE A 68 4.83 0.38 -7.74
C ILE A 68 6.26 0.88 -7.94
N ASN A 69 6.89 1.44 -6.90
CA ASN A 69 8.30 1.81 -6.93
C ASN A 69 9.19 0.57 -7.10
N THR A 70 8.89 -0.57 -6.45
CA THR A 70 9.68 -1.80 -6.69
C THR A 70 9.53 -2.29 -8.13
N VAL A 71 8.33 -2.22 -8.71
CA VAL A 71 8.08 -2.57 -10.12
C VAL A 71 8.86 -1.64 -11.03
N TYR A 72 8.75 -0.33 -10.82
CA TYR A 72 9.39 0.70 -11.62
C TYR A 72 10.92 0.56 -11.61
N LEU A 73 11.52 0.37 -10.44
CA LEU A 73 12.98 0.26 -10.29
C LEU A 73 13.55 -1.01 -10.95
N GLN A 74 12.77 -2.08 -11.02
CA GLN A 74 13.25 -3.38 -11.49
C GLN A 74 12.86 -3.72 -12.94
N CYS A 75 11.84 -3.05 -13.49
CA CYS A 75 11.19 -3.48 -14.73
C CYS A 75 12.15 -3.62 -15.93
N VAL A 76 13.10 -2.70 -16.11
CA VAL A 76 14.07 -2.72 -17.21
C VAL A 76 15.05 -3.90 -17.05
N ASN A 77 15.68 -3.99 -15.88
CA ASN A 77 16.74 -4.98 -15.65
C ASN A 77 16.22 -6.42 -15.58
N VAL A 78 14.98 -6.64 -15.09
CA VAL A 78 14.33 -7.96 -15.15
C VAL A 78 14.21 -8.47 -16.58
N GLY A 79 14.06 -7.58 -17.57
CA GLY A 79 13.99 -7.95 -18.98
C GLY A 79 15.24 -8.69 -19.49
N HIS A 80 16.39 -8.53 -18.81
CA HIS A 80 17.62 -9.25 -19.11
C HIS A 80 17.69 -10.67 -18.50
N SER A 81 16.70 -11.05 -17.69
CA SER A 81 16.58 -12.38 -17.08
C SER A 81 15.26 -13.04 -17.47
N PRO A 82 15.18 -13.70 -18.65
CA PRO A 82 13.94 -14.28 -19.17
C PRO A 82 13.23 -15.25 -18.20
N ASP A 83 13.99 -15.99 -17.40
CA ASP A 83 13.48 -16.96 -16.43
C ASP A 83 12.74 -16.30 -15.25
N ASP A 84 12.96 -15.00 -15.02
CA ASP A 84 12.36 -14.23 -13.94
C ASP A 84 11.18 -13.35 -14.38
N VAL A 85 11.03 -13.10 -15.69
CA VAL A 85 10.01 -12.19 -16.25
C VAL A 85 8.60 -12.60 -15.87
N GLN A 86 8.24 -13.87 -15.96
CA GLN A 86 6.87 -14.32 -15.67
C GLN A 86 6.51 -14.15 -14.18
N ASP A 87 7.45 -14.44 -13.28
CA ASP A 87 7.26 -14.20 -11.85
C ASP A 87 7.13 -12.70 -11.54
N PHE A 88 7.91 -11.85 -12.23
CA PHE A 88 7.85 -10.40 -12.08
C PHE A 88 6.52 -9.84 -12.59
N VAL A 89 6.05 -10.30 -13.75
CA VAL A 89 4.77 -9.91 -14.33
C VAL A 89 3.62 -10.31 -13.43
N SER A 90 3.67 -11.50 -12.83
CA SER A 90 2.67 -11.93 -11.83
C SER A 90 2.68 -11.03 -10.59
N TYR A 91 3.86 -10.69 -10.04
CA TYR A 91 3.98 -9.73 -8.94
C TYR A 91 3.39 -8.35 -9.29
N ALA A 92 3.73 -7.83 -10.47
CA ALA A 92 3.27 -6.55 -10.98
C ALA A 92 1.74 -6.55 -11.24
N LEU A 93 1.16 -7.67 -11.69
CA LEU A 93 -0.29 -7.82 -11.86
C LEU A 93 -1.04 -7.79 -10.53
N GLU A 94 -0.49 -8.41 -9.47
CA GLU A 94 -1.14 -8.37 -8.15
C GLU A 94 -1.21 -6.95 -7.59
N TRP A 95 -0.24 -6.08 -7.90
CA TRP A 95 -0.34 -4.65 -7.60
C TRP A 95 -1.51 -4.00 -8.32
N GLY A 96 -1.66 -4.21 -9.63
CA GLY A 96 -2.75 -3.60 -10.40
C GLY A 96 -4.13 -4.03 -9.90
N LYS A 97 -4.30 -5.33 -9.61
CA LYS A 97 -5.53 -5.87 -9.01
C LYS A 97 -5.84 -5.25 -7.64
N MET A 98 -4.82 -5.05 -6.81
CA MET A 98 -4.98 -4.42 -5.50
C MET A 98 -5.44 -2.96 -5.64
N VAL A 99 -4.88 -2.21 -6.60
CA VAL A 99 -5.28 -0.83 -6.89
C VAL A 99 -6.71 -0.77 -7.43
N GLU A 100 -7.10 -1.65 -8.35
CA GLU A 100 -8.48 -1.73 -8.85
C GLU A 100 -9.49 -2.04 -7.74
N GLU A 101 -9.23 -3.04 -6.91
CA GLU A 101 -10.13 -3.45 -5.81
C GLU A 101 -10.28 -2.35 -4.75
N HIS A 102 -9.19 -1.65 -4.42
CA HIS A 102 -9.17 -0.55 -3.46
C HIS A 102 -10.11 0.59 -3.90
N HIS A 103 -9.91 1.14 -5.10
CA HIS A 103 -10.73 2.23 -5.60
C HIS A 103 -12.16 1.77 -5.94
N HIS A 104 -12.36 0.52 -6.36
CA HIS A 104 -13.70 -0.05 -6.54
C HIS A 104 -14.48 -0.09 -5.23
N THR A 105 -13.84 -0.51 -4.14
CA THR A 105 -14.44 -0.52 -2.80
C THR A 105 -14.81 0.89 -2.35
N GLU A 106 -13.95 1.86 -2.64
CA GLU A 106 -14.21 3.27 -2.32
C GLU A 106 -15.47 3.79 -3.01
N GLU A 107 -15.55 3.65 -4.33
CA GLU A 107 -16.67 4.17 -5.11
C GLU A 107 -18.00 3.46 -4.83
N THR A 108 -17.96 2.17 -4.51
CA THR A 108 -19.18 1.35 -4.34
C THR A 108 -19.67 1.26 -2.90
N GLU A 109 -18.78 1.39 -1.91
CA GLU A 109 -19.12 1.25 -0.50
C GLU A 109 -18.75 2.48 0.34
N VAL A 110 -17.52 2.97 0.25
CA VAL A 110 -17.00 3.97 1.20
C VAL A 110 -17.56 5.36 0.91
N PHE A 111 -17.37 5.87 -0.31
CA PHE A 111 -17.77 7.22 -0.71
C PHE A 111 -19.28 7.45 -0.60
N PRO A 112 -20.16 6.54 -1.09
CA PRO A 112 -21.59 6.72 -0.92
C PRO A 112 -22.04 6.73 0.55
N GLU A 113 -21.39 5.94 1.41
CA GLU A 113 -21.69 5.92 2.84
C GLU A 113 -21.25 7.22 3.54
N ILE A 114 -20.08 7.75 3.20
CA ILE A 114 -19.59 9.06 3.67
C ILE A 114 -20.58 10.17 3.29
N GLU A 115 -20.98 10.26 2.01
CA GLU A 115 -21.91 11.28 1.53
C GLU A 115 -23.26 11.21 2.26
N ARG A 116 -23.78 9.99 2.46
CA ARG A 116 -25.04 9.75 3.17
C ARG A 116 -24.95 10.15 4.65
N MET A 117 -23.84 9.85 5.32
CA MET A 117 -23.65 10.20 6.73
C MET A 117 -23.49 11.71 6.92
N ALA A 118 -22.64 12.34 6.12
CA ALA A 118 -22.45 13.79 6.14
C ALA A 118 -23.69 14.56 5.68
N GLY A 119 -24.60 13.92 4.94
CA GLY A 119 -25.77 14.57 4.36
C GLY A 119 -25.44 15.52 3.22
N VAL A 120 -24.27 15.37 2.59
CA VAL A 120 -23.75 16.23 1.52
C VAL A 120 -23.53 15.39 0.26
N PRO A 121 -24.49 15.41 -0.69
CA PRO A 121 -24.32 14.74 -1.98
C PRO A 121 -23.14 15.32 -2.77
N GLY A 122 -22.32 14.46 -3.36
CA GLY A 122 -21.14 14.85 -4.12
C GLY A 122 -19.94 15.29 -3.28
N LEU A 123 -19.95 15.06 -1.97
CA LEU A 123 -18.80 15.34 -1.09
C LEU A 123 -17.52 14.64 -1.56
N MET A 124 -17.65 13.44 -2.17
CA MET A 124 -16.52 12.64 -2.66
C MET A 124 -16.33 12.75 -4.19
N ALA A 125 -17.05 13.64 -4.87
CA ALA A 125 -17.04 13.73 -6.33
C ALA A 125 -15.66 14.09 -6.91
N ALA A 126 -14.82 14.81 -6.17
CA ALA A 126 -13.45 15.12 -6.57
C ALA A 126 -12.58 13.85 -6.60
N ASN A 127 -12.69 12.99 -5.59
CA ASN A 127 -11.98 11.70 -5.54
C ASN A 127 -12.39 10.81 -6.71
N VAL A 128 -13.69 10.71 -6.99
CA VAL A 128 -14.20 9.94 -8.13
C VAL A 128 -13.64 10.46 -9.47
N GLN A 129 -13.64 11.77 -9.69
CA GLN A 129 -13.04 12.36 -10.90
C GLN A 129 -11.54 12.08 -11.03
N GLN A 130 -10.83 12.02 -9.90
CA GLN A 130 -9.42 11.65 -9.89
C GLN A 130 -9.19 10.17 -10.22
N HIS A 131 -10.09 9.27 -9.79
CA HIS A 131 -10.08 7.86 -10.20
C HIS A 131 -10.21 7.72 -11.71
N GLU A 132 -11.20 8.41 -12.29
CA GLU A 132 -11.41 8.46 -13.73
C GLU A 132 -10.15 8.93 -14.47
N ALA A 133 -9.45 9.93 -13.92
CA ALA A 133 -8.28 10.54 -14.54
C ALA A 133 -7.06 9.60 -14.70
N PHE A 134 -6.84 8.65 -13.77
CA PHE A 134 -5.76 7.67 -13.91
C PHE A 134 -6.21 6.32 -14.48
N SER A 135 -7.52 6.06 -14.51
CA SER A 135 -8.11 4.75 -14.87
C SER A 135 -7.64 4.18 -16.21
N SER A 136 -7.46 5.02 -17.23
CA SER A 136 -7.03 4.57 -18.56
C SER A 136 -5.58 4.05 -18.55
N GLY A 137 -4.70 4.70 -17.79
CA GLY A 137 -3.31 4.25 -17.66
C GLY A 137 -3.17 3.00 -16.81
N LEU A 138 -3.98 2.86 -15.75
CA LEU A 138 -4.06 1.61 -14.99
C LEU A 138 -4.60 0.46 -15.86
N SER A 139 -5.59 0.73 -16.71
CA SER A 139 -6.11 -0.25 -17.68
C SER A 139 -5.04 -0.68 -18.69
N GLU A 140 -4.25 0.26 -19.23
CA GLU A 140 -3.13 -0.05 -20.13
C GLU A 140 -2.05 -0.90 -19.43
N TYR A 141 -1.73 -0.58 -18.17
CA TYR A 141 -0.82 -1.37 -17.33
C TYR A 141 -1.29 -2.81 -17.20
N MET A 142 -2.56 -3.01 -16.83
CA MET A 142 -3.16 -4.32 -16.68
C MET A 142 -3.22 -5.08 -18.00
N GLU A 143 -3.60 -4.42 -19.10
CA GLU A 143 -3.68 -5.04 -20.42
C GLU A 143 -2.31 -5.54 -20.91
N PHE A 144 -1.28 -4.69 -20.82
CA PHE A 144 0.08 -5.02 -21.23
C PHE A 144 0.61 -6.23 -20.44
N LEU A 145 0.52 -6.19 -19.11
CA LEU A 145 0.99 -7.30 -18.28
C LEU A 145 0.21 -8.59 -18.52
N ASN A 146 -1.10 -8.54 -18.75
CA ASN A 146 -1.90 -9.72 -19.08
C ASN A 146 -1.54 -10.32 -20.45
N LYS A 147 -1.18 -9.50 -21.45
CA LYS A 147 -0.67 -10.00 -22.75
C LYS A 147 0.69 -10.68 -22.58
N VAL A 148 1.59 -10.09 -21.79
CA VAL A 148 2.89 -10.69 -21.48
C VAL A 148 2.74 -12.00 -20.70
N GLN A 149 1.83 -12.04 -19.72
CA GLN A 149 1.52 -13.23 -18.91
C GLN A 149 0.97 -14.38 -19.76
N ARG A 150 0.25 -14.07 -20.85
CA ARG A 150 -0.30 -15.04 -21.81
C ARG A 150 0.63 -15.32 -23.00
N HIS A 151 1.84 -14.75 -23.02
CA HIS A 151 2.80 -14.85 -24.11
C HIS A 151 2.28 -14.31 -25.46
N GLU A 152 1.33 -13.37 -25.44
CA GLU A 152 0.79 -12.71 -26.63
C GLU A 152 1.58 -11.46 -27.02
N GLU A 153 2.34 -10.92 -26.08
CA GLU A 153 3.23 -9.76 -26.28
C GLU A 153 4.58 -10.04 -25.57
N ALA A 154 5.68 -9.63 -26.19
CA ALA A 154 7.00 -9.77 -25.59
C ALA A 154 7.18 -8.72 -24.48
N TYR A 155 7.74 -9.13 -23.34
CA TYR A 155 8.06 -8.21 -22.27
C TYR A 155 9.16 -7.23 -22.69
N THR A 156 8.91 -5.93 -22.51
CA THR A 156 9.96 -4.90 -22.54
C THR A 156 9.77 -4.00 -21.32
N GLY A 157 10.84 -3.86 -20.54
CA GLY A 157 10.77 -3.07 -19.30
C GLY A 157 10.55 -1.59 -19.59
N GLU A 158 11.06 -1.08 -20.70
CA GLU A 158 10.86 0.29 -21.17
C GLU A 158 9.38 0.59 -21.44
N ARG A 159 8.64 -0.38 -21.99
CA ARG A 159 7.19 -0.24 -22.22
C ARG A 159 6.44 -0.19 -20.89
N LEU A 160 6.73 -1.11 -19.97
CA LEU A 160 6.10 -1.10 -18.65
C LEU A 160 6.39 0.22 -17.92
N LYS A 161 7.65 0.65 -17.94
CA LYS A 161 8.09 1.90 -17.33
C LYS A 161 7.34 3.11 -17.91
N SER A 162 7.23 3.19 -19.24
CA SER A 162 6.51 4.28 -19.92
C SER A 162 5.02 4.28 -19.60
N ILE A 163 4.40 3.12 -19.40
CA ILE A 163 3.00 3.03 -18.96
C ILE A 163 2.89 3.55 -17.52
N ILE A 164 3.78 3.14 -16.61
CA ILE A 164 3.79 3.64 -15.24
C ILE A 164 3.96 5.16 -15.21
N ASP A 165 4.86 5.71 -16.02
CA ASP A 165 5.09 7.16 -16.16
C ASP A 165 3.82 7.93 -16.60
N SER A 166 2.90 7.29 -17.33
CA SER A 166 1.73 7.98 -17.91
C SER A 166 0.61 8.25 -16.91
N PHE A 167 0.55 7.52 -15.78
CA PHE A 167 -0.56 7.65 -14.83
C PHE A 167 -0.14 7.80 -13.37
N MET A 168 1.06 7.33 -12.98
CA MET A 168 1.49 7.42 -11.58
C MET A 168 1.53 8.82 -11.00
N PRO A 169 1.91 9.89 -11.73
CA PRO A 169 1.82 11.25 -11.19
C PRO A 169 0.39 11.63 -10.79
N VAL A 170 -0.61 11.24 -11.59
CA VAL A 170 -2.03 11.51 -11.32
C VAL A 170 -2.54 10.65 -10.17
N LEU A 171 -2.24 9.34 -10.18
CA LEU A 171 -2.59 8.44 -9.08
C LEU A 171 -1.96 8.93 -7.76
N ARG A 172 -0.69 9.32 -7.75
CA ARG A 172 -0.04 9.82 -6.53
C ARG A 172 -0.65 11.12 -6.02
N GLN A 173 -1.12 12.01 -6.90
CA GLN A 173 -1.83 13.21 -6.49
C GLN A 173 -3.15 12.84 -5.81
N HIS A 174 -3.92 11.94 -6.42
CA HIS A 174 -5.16 11.42 -5.85
C HIS A 174 -4.97 10.84 -4.44
N LEU A 175 -3.98 9.93 -4.29
CA LEU A 175 -3.65 9.32 -3.00
C LEU A 175 -3.27 10.36 -1.93
N SER A 176 -2.84 11.56 -2.33
CA SER A 176 -2.57 12.69 -1.43
C SER A 176 -3.83 13.45 -1.06
N ASP A 177 -4.63 13.82 -2.07
CA ASP A 177 -5.79 14.70 -1.92
C ASP A 177 -6.92 14.02 -1.14
N GLU A 178 -7.02 12.70 -1.24
CA GLU A 178 -7.96 11.93 -0.45
C GLU A 178 -7.68 12.05 1.04
N ILE A 179 -6.41 12.03 1.47
CA ILE A 179 -6.06 12.19 2.89
C ILE A 179 -6.60 13.52 3.42
N GLU A 180 -6.44 14.61 2.66
CA GLU A 180 -7.00 15.90 3.04
C GLU A 180 -8.54 15.90 3.10
N THR A 181 -9.18 15.15 2.19
CA THR A 181 -10.64 15.02 2.14
C THR A 181 -11.15 14.25 3.36
N LEU A 182 -10.51 13.13 3.71
CA LEU A 182 -10.85 12.34 4.89
C LEU A 182 -10.67 13.15 6.18
N LEU A 183 -9.59 13.94 6.30
CA LEU A 183 -9.37 14.81 7.46
C LEU A 183 -10.44 15.90 7.61
N LYS A 184 -11.01 16.41 6.50
CA LYS A 184 -12.11 17.39 6.52
C LYS A 184 -13.43 16.79 7.01
N LEU A 185 -13.56 15.47 7.10
CA LEU A 185 -14.77 14.83 7.63
C LEU A 185 -15.05 15.19 9.10
N ARG A 186 -14.03 15.63 9.84
CA ARG A 186 -14.17 16.15 11.22
C ARG A 186 -15.12 17.34 11.33
N ASP A 187 -15.36 18.06 10.23
CA ASP A 187 -16.24 19.22 10.21
C ASP A 187 -17.74 18.82 10.23
N TYR A 188 -18.04 17.52 10.09
CA TYR A 188 -19.38 16.96 10.15
C TYR A 188 -19.62 16.23 11.48
N ASP A 189 -20.74 16.51 12.12
CA ASP A 189 -21.17 15.87 13.38
C ASP A 189 -21.71 14.45 13.11
N CYS A 190 -20.78 13.51 12.90
CA CYS A 190 -21.03 12.12 12.56
C CYS A 190 -20.19 11.18 13.43
N ASP A 191 -20.73 10.02 13.79
CA ASP A 191 -19.97 8.97 14.50
C ASP A 191 -19.09 8.19 13.53
N TRP A 192 -18.02 8.84 13.06
CA TRP A 192 -17.05 8.26 12.12
C TRP A 192 -16.31 7.05 12.69
N GLU A 193 -16.09 7.01 14.00
CA GLU A 193 -15.37 5.89 14.65
C GLU A 193 -16.20 4.60 14.60
N ASP A 194 -17.46 4.64 15.04
CA ASP A 194 -18.34 3.47 15.02
C ASP A 194 -18.62 3.00 13.59
N TRP A 195 -18.84 3.94 12.66
CA TRP A 195 -19.01 3.61 11.26
C TRP A 195 -17.76 2.96 10.67
N PHE A 196 -16.57 3.51 10.90
CA PHE A 196 -15.33 2.97 10.34
C PHE A 196 -15.01 1.58 10.92
N ASP A 197 -15.24 1.37 12.22
CA ASP A 197 -15.09 0.04 12.83
C ASP A 197 -16.03 -1.00 12.20
N LYS A 198 -17.27 -0.60 11.88
CA LYS A 198 -18.24 -1.46 11.18
C LYS A 198 -17.83 -1.73 9.74
N LEU A 199 -17.31 -0.71 9.03
CA LEU A 199 -16.79 -0.84 7.68
C LEU A 199 -15.62 -1.83 7.65
N VAL A 200 -14.60 -1.66 8.48
CA VAL A 200 -13.43 -2.55 8.53
C VAL A 200 -13.85 -3.99 8.83
N LYS A 201 -14.74 -4.22 9.80
CA LYS A 201 -15.28 -5.57 10.10
C LYS A 201 -16.03 -6.17 8.90
N ARG A 202 -16.79 -5.35 8.17
CA ARG A 202 -17.53 -5.79 6.99
C ARG A 202 -16.58 -6.17 5.85
N LEU A 203 -15.57 -5.36 5.56
CA LEU A 203 -14.57 -5.64 4.52
C LEU A 203 -13.76 -6.91 4.85
N LEU A 204 -13.32 -7.06 6.10
CA LEU A 204 -12.62 -8.26 6.57
C LEU A 204 -13.46 -9.54 6.46
N SER A 205 -14.78 -9.45 6.65
CA SER A 205 -15.68 -10.61 6.53
C SER A 205 -16.07 -10.94 5.09
N LYS A 206 -16.12 -9.94 4.20
CA LYS A 206 -16.32 -10.13 2.75
C LYS A 206 -15.13 -10.80 2.08
N SER A 207 -13.92 -10.60 2.60
CA SER A 207 -12.67 -11.24 2.16
C SER A 207 -12.65 -12.75 2.46
N SER A 208 -13.55 -13.50 1.82
CA SER A 208 -13.66 -14.96 1.90
C SER A 208 -12.97 -15.68 0.73
N ASP A 209 -12.51 -14.95 -0.30
CA ASP A 209 -11.75 -15.54 -1.40
C ASP A 209 -10.44 -16.13 -0.86
N PRO A 210 -10.27 -17.47 -0.89
CA PRO A 210 -9.06 -18.11 -0.40
C PRO A 210 -7.79 -17.62 -1.12
N ARG A 211 -7.91 -17.11 -2.35
CA ARG A 211 -6.77 -16.62 -3.15
C ARG A 211 -6.11 -15.38 -2.56
N LEU A 212 -6.86 -14.51 -1.90
CA LEU A 212 -6.30 -13.31 -1.26
C LEU A 212 -5.28 -13.66 -0.17
N LYS A 213 -5.43 -14.84 0.46
CA LYS A 213 -4.48 -15.34 1.45
C LYS A 213 -3.14 -15.69 0.84
N THR A 214 -3.10 -16.08 -0.43
CA THR A 214 -1.87 -16.45 -1.13
C THR A 214 -1.34 -15.34 -2.04
N THR A 215 -2.12 -14.31 -2.38
CA THR A 215 -1.68 -13.22 -3.26
C THR A 215 -1.65 -11.85 -2.57
N THR A 216 -2.79 -11.18 -2.39
CA THR A 216 -2.86 -9.79 -1.90
C THR A 216 -2.28 -9.64 -0.49
N ILE A 217 -2.59 -10.55 0.44
CA ILE A 217 -2.07 -10.41 1.82
C ILE A 217 -0.55 -10.59 1.86
N PRO A 218 0.05 -11.63 1.25
CA PRO A 218 1.50 -11.71 1.09
C PRO A 218 2.14 -10.50 0.38
N LEU A 219 1.49 -9.96 -0.66
CA LEU A 219 1.96 -8.74 -1.32
C LEU A 219 2.08 -7.58 -0.33
N LEU A 220 1.02 -7.31 0.45
CA LEU A 220 1.02 -6.26 1.46
C LEU A 220 2.09 -6.51 2.54
N LEU A 221 2.15 -7.73 3.09
CA LEU A 221 3.08 -8.06 4.17
C LEU A 221 4.55 -7.95 3.76
N THR A 222 4.88 -8.35 2.52
CA THR A 222 6.26 -8.30 2.01
C THR A 222 6.65 -6.93 1.47
N ASN A 223 5.74 -5.97 1.38
CA ASN A 223 6.06 -4.57 1.01
C ASN A 223 5.82 -3.57 2.14
N ARG A 224 5.45 -4.08 3.32
CA ARG A 224 5.25 -3.29 4.52
C ARG A 224 6.58 -3.04 5.22
N ASP A 225 7.08 -1.81 5.09
CA ASP A 225 8.25 -1.36 5.81
C ASP A 225 7.90 -0.98 7.26
N LYS A 226 8.39 -1.75 8.24
CA LYS A 226 8.22 -1.46 9.67
C LYS A 226 9.09 -0.32 10.19
N THR A 227 10.06 0.13 9.41
CA THR A 227 11.01 1.17 9.79
C THR A 227 10.63 2.55 9.25
N PHE A 228 9.60 2.63 8.40
CA PHE A 228 9.11 3.88 7.84
C PHE A 228 8.80 4.91 8.94
N GLU A 229 9.37 6.12 8.80
CA GLU A 229 9.26 7.23 9.76
C GLU A 229 9.40 6.77 11.22
N ASP A 230 10.54 6.14 11.52
CA ASP A 230 10.90 5.63 12.84
C ASP A 230 9.91 4.60 13.42
N GLY A 231 9.21 3.90 12.53
CA GLY A 231 8.28 2.83 12.88
C GLY A 231 6.91 3.32 13.33
N VAL A 232 6.50 4.53 12.93
CA VAL A 232 5.20 5.13 13.24
C VAL A 232 4.01 4.20 12.93
N PHE A 233 4.12 3.38 11.87
CA PHE A 233 3.10 2.41 11.46
C PHE A 233 3.50 0.95 11.70
N ALA A 234 4.50 0.68 12.55
CA ALA A 234 4.96 -0.69 12.86
C ALA A 234 3.87 -1.56 13.51
N TRP A 235 2.79 -0.97 14.01
CA TRP A 235 1.64 -1.68 14.57
C TRP A 235 0.68 -2.23 13.49
N TRP A 236 0.73 -1.72 12.25
CA TRP A 236 -0.21 -2.07 11.18
C TRP A 236 0.30 -3.23 10.31
N PRO A 237 -0.51 -4.25 9.95
CA PRO A 237 -1.88 -4.44 10.39
C PRO A 237 -1.89 -5.01 11.80
N ALA A 238 -2.94 -4.68 12.57
CA ALA A 238 -3.15 -5.17 13.94
C ALA A 238 -3.58 -6.66 13.97
N LEU A 239 -2.80 -7.52 13.32
CA LEU A 239 -3.02 -8.96 13.26
C LEU A 239 -2.47 -9.62 14.53
N PRO A 240 -3.20 -10.59 15.12
CA PRO A 240 -2.66 -11.42 16.19
C PRO A 240 -1.34 -12.08 15.79
N TRP A 241 -0.39 -12.20 16.72
CA TRP A 241 0.97 -12.71 16.44
C TRP A 241 0.97 -14.09 15.76
N PHE A 242 0.02 -14.97 16.11
CA PHE A 242 -0.10 -16.30 15.50
C PHE A 242 -0.59 -16.24 14.05
N VAL A 243 -1.37 -15.22 13.67
CA VAL A 243 -1.77 -14.98 12.28
C VAL A 243 -0.55 -14.55 11.46
N GLN A 244 0.31 -13.69 12.02
CA GLN A 244 1.55 -13.28 11.35
C GLN A 244 2.49 -14.48 11.12
N ILE A 245 2.59 -15.41 12.08
CA ILE A 245 3.35 -16.67 11.90
C ILE A 245 2.70 -17.54 10.81
N LEU A 246 1.37 -17.71 10.81
CA LEU A 246 0.67 -18.47 9.79
C LEU A 246 0.96 -17.95 8.39
N PHE A 247 0.86 -16.64 8.17
CA PHE A 247 1.19 -16.05 6.86
C PHE A 247 2.64 -16.29 6.47
N ARG A 248 3.57 -16.07 7.40
CA ARG A 248 5.00 -16.24 7.14
C ARG A 248 5.40 -17.67 6.81
N TRP A 249 4.78 -18.67 7.44
CA TRP A 249 5.20 -20.07 7.33
C TRP A 249 4.38 -20.87 6.32
N VAL A 250 3.15 -20.44 6.01
CA VAL A 250 2.23 -21.19 5.14
C VAL A 250 1.93 -20.43 3.86
N PHE A 251 1.50 -19.17 3.95
CA PHE A 251 0.96 -18.46 2.79
C PHE A 251 2.01 -17.74 1.94
N ILE A 252 2.94 -16.98 2.54
CA ILE A 252 4.02 -16.30 1.82
C ILE A 252 4.86 -17.29 0.98
N PRO A 253 5.20 -18.50 1.46
CA PRO A 253 5.94 -19.47 0.65
C PRO A 253 5.26 -19.92 -0.65
N THR A 254 3.92 -19.83 -0.76
CA THR A 254 3.17 -20.32 -1.94
C THR A 254 3.57 -19.64 -3.24
N HIS A 255 3.89 -18.34 -3.19
CA HIS A 255 4.35 -17.53 -4.32
C HIS A 255 5.72 -16.89 -4.03
N LYS A 256 6.62 -17.61 -3.34
CA LYS A 256 7.94 -17.10 -2.93
C LYS A 256 8.74 -16.46 -4.09
N ARG A 257 8.60 -16.98 -5.31
CA ARG A 257 9.27 -16.46 -6.51
C ARG A 257 8.78 -15.05 -6.89
N TRP A 258 7.55 -14.68 -6.55
CA TRP A 258 6.99 -13.35 -6.78
C TRP A 258 7.49 -12.37 -5.70
N TRP A 259 7.47 -12.79 -4.43
CA TRP A 259 7.81 -11.91 -3.30
C TRP A 259 9.30 -11.54 -3.21
N ARG A 260 10.16 -12.14 -4.05
CA ARG A 260 11.56 -11.70 -4.17
C ARG A 260 11.68 -10.26 -4.69
N PHE A 261 10.70 -9.78 -5.45
CA PHE A 261 10.64 -8.42 -6.01
C PHE A 261 10.11 -7.37 -5.02
N SER A 262 9.51 -7.81 -3.90
CA SER A 262 8.99 -6.92 -2.87
C SER A 262 10.09 -6.09 -2.20
N SER A 263 9.71 -4.97 -1.56
CA SER A 263 10.65 -4.09 -0.86
C SER A 263 11.17 -4.70 0.44
N CYS A 264 10.37 -5.51 1.14
CA CYS A 264 10.70 -6.02 2.46
C CYS A 264 10.76 -7.56 2.50
N ASP A 265 11.38 -8.09 3.54
CA ASP A 265 11.31 -9.52 3.86
C ASP A 265 9.97 -9.90 4.52
N ASP A 266 9.84 -11.16 4.94
CA ASP A 266 8.63 -11.67 5.61
C ASP A 266 8.46 -11.14 7.05
N GLN A 267 9.40 -10.34 7.54
CA GLN A 267 9.35 -9.64 8.82
C GLN A 267 9.01 -8.16 8.65
N GLY A 268 8.92 -7.65 7.42
CA GLY A 268 8.69 -6.24 7.14
C GLY A 268 9.94 -5.37 7.28
N MET A 269 11.13 -5.96 7.18
CA MET A 269 12.39 -5.23 7.17
C MET A 269 12.80 -4.92 5.73
N PRO A 270 13.27 -3.70 5.42
CA PRO A 270 13.82 -3.35 4.11
C PRO A 270 14.89 -4.34 3.64
N LYS A 271 14.87 -4.68 2.35
CA LYS A 271 15.90 -5.53 1.72
C LYS A 271 16.31 -4.99 0.35
N ASP A 272 17.47 -5.41 -0.13
CA ASP A 272 17.90 -5.07 -1.49
C ASP A 272 16.91 -5.60 -2.55
N LEU A 273 16.65 -4.77 -3.56
CA LEU A 273 15.90 -5.14 -4.75
C LEU A 273 16.82 -5.85 -5.75
N PRO A 274 16.52 -7.09 -6.17
CA PRO A 274 17.44 -7.91 -6.97
C PRO A 274 17.75 -7.35 -8.38
N PHE A 275 16.90 -6.45 -8.89
CA PHE A 275 17.02 -5.88 -10.24
C PHE A 275 17.00 -4.34 -10.27
N ALA A 276 17.17 -3.65 -9.13
CA ALA A 276 17.19 -2.18 -9.07
C ALA A 276 18.55 -1.57 -9.42
#